data_AF-A0A3R9F4D1-F1
#
_entry.id   AF-A0A3R9F4D1-F1
#
_cell.length_a   1.000
_cell.length_b   1.000
_cell.length_c   1.000
_cell.angle_alpha   90.00
_cell.angle_beta   90.00
_cell.angle_gamma   90.00
#
_symmetry.space_group_name_H-M   'P 1'
#
loop_
_entity.id
_entity.type
_entity.pdbx_description
1 polymer ?
#
loop_
_entity_poly.entity_id
_entity_poly.type
_entity_poly.pdbx_seq_one_letter_code
_entity_poly.pdbx_strand_id
1 'polypeptide(L)'
;MDLPYVKKDDGLLDKHSFSEVEATRTHYEENWKTKRILFRDQVRCIASLYTELLGRFPTEGTKKLIINCVEHPEDKILTTSDGFTEVWVQLDIDSYFLLSGDEKKKLILEKIHEGVLLAAHEYAWGKETFNRIKAEIEARNYVNEYVWKRKASPDRKLAAEVFCVHDIDHFTASLTIKEKKSGNIVKTKKVLQERPHELIFVQYLGDLKWVSDRTVGIYRENKAIWMVEEI
;
A
#
# COMPACT_ATOMS: atom_id res chain seq x y z
N MET A 1 3.34 0.09 -8.08
CA MET A 1 3.95 -0.88 -9.01
C MET A 1 2.85 -1.78 -9.55
N ASP A 2 3.09 -2.37 -10.71
CA ASP A 2 2.18 -3.32 -11.34
C ASP A 2 2.95 -4.50 -11.91
N LEU A 3 2.24 -5.59 -12.14
CA LEU A 3 2.75 -6.81 -12.75
C LEU A 3 1.99 -7.02 -14.07
N PRO A 4 2.44 -6.41 -15.19
CA PRO A 4 1.79 -6.57 -16.48
C PRO A 4 1.76 -8.04 -16.88
N TYR A 5 0.69 -8.45 -17.57
CA TYR A 5 0.58 -9.83 -18.03
C TYR A 5 1.58 -10.12 -19.14
N VAL A 6 2.45 -11.10 -18.91
CA VAL A 6 3.36 -11.63 -19.93
C VAL A 6 2.85 -13.02 -20.30
N LYS A 7 2.46 -13.19 -21.56
CA LYS A 7 2.05 -14.49 -22.09
C LYS A 7 3.28 -15.40 -22.09
N LYS A 8 3.30 -16.44 -21.26
CA LYS A 8 4.29 -17.52 -21.37
C LYS A 8 3.77 -18.51 -22.42
N ASP A 9 4.66 -18.99 -23.26
CA ASP A 9 4.34 -20.00 -24.29
C ASP A 9 4.33 -21.38 -23.60
N ASP A 10 3.23 -21.70 -22.93
CA ASP A 10 3.07 -22.87 -22.06
C ASP A 10 2.29 -24.02 -22.72
N GLY A 11 2.04 -23.93 -24.03
CA GLY A 11 1.37 -24.98 -24.81
C GLY A 11 -0.12 -25.13 -24.53
N LEU A 12 -0.76 -24.21 -23.79
CA LEU A 12 -2.22 -24.23 -23.55
C LEU A 12 -3.06 -24.12 -24.83
N LEU A 13 -2.49 -23.58 -25.90
CA LEU A 13 -3.11 -23.52 -27.23
C LEU A 13 -3.41 -24.91 -27.82
N ASP A 14 -2.66 -25.95 -27.42
CA ASP A 14 -2.79 -27.30 -28.00
C ASP A 14 -3.88 -28.17 -27.34
N LYS A 15 -4.42 -27.77 -26.17
CA LYS A 15 -5.34 -28.63 -25.39
C LYS A 15 -6.82 -28.33 -25.59
N HIS A 16 -7.18 -27.20 -26.19
CA HIS A 16 -8.57 -26.82 -26.37
C HIS A 16 -8.77 -26.04 -27.68
N SER A 17 -9.89 -26.31 -28.35
CA SER A 17 -10.38 -25.62 -29.55
C SER A 17 -10.77 -24.15 -29.31
N PHE A 18 -9.99 -23.41 -28.53
CA PHE A 18 -10.22 -22.01 -28.20
C PHE A 18 -9.62 -21.09 -29.26
N SER A 19 -10.24 -19.93 -29.47
CA SER A 19 -9.57 -18.82 -30.13
C SER A 19 -8.40 -18.32 -29.27
N GLU A 20 -7.37 -17.73 -29.88
CA GLU A 20 -6.18 -17.22 -29.17
C GLU A 20 -6.54 -16.24 -28.04
N VAL A 21 -7.60 -15.43 -28.24
CA VAL A 21 -8.13 -14.48 -27.25
C VAL A 21 -8.72 -15.20 -26.04
N GLU A 22 -9.47 -16.28 -26.25
CA GLU A 22 -10.07 -17.07 -25.18
C GLU A 22 -9.00 -17.81 -24.38
N ALA A 23 -8.03 -18.44 -25.04
CA ALA A 23 -6.90 -19.08 -24.38
C ALA A 23 -6.11 -18.09 -23.51
N THR A 24 -5.84 -16.90 -24.04
CA THR A 24 -5.12 -15.83 -23.31
C THR A 24 -5.91 -15.35 -22.09
N ARG A 25 -7.23 -15.13 -22.23
CA ARG A 25 -8.11 -14.72 -21.13
C ARG A 25 -8.16 -15.79 -20.03
N THR A 26 -8.34 -17.05 -20.42
CA THR A 26 -8.41 -18.17 -19.48
C THR A 26 -7.09 -18.32 -18.71
N HIS A 27 -5.95 -18.31 -19.38
CA HIS A 27 -4.65 -18.37 -18.71
C HIS A 27 -4.43 -17.18 -17.74
N TYR A 28 -4.81 -15.95 -18.13
CA TYR A 28 -4.75 -14.80 -17.23
C TYR A 28 -5.60 -15.01 -15.96
N GLU A 29 -6.86 -15.43 -16.12
CA GLU A 29 -7.79 -15.62 -15.01
C GLU A 29 -7.34 -16.75 -14.08
N GLU A 30 -6.81 -17.84 -14.63
CA GLU A 30 -6.38 -19.03 -13.87
C GLU A 30 -5.03 -18.84 -13.18
N ASN A 31 -4.06 -18.16 -13.81
CA ASN A 31 -2.66 -18.18 -13.37
C ASN A 31 -2.09 -16.81 -12.98
N TRP A 32 -2.57 -15.71 -13.56
CA TRP A 32 -1.93 -14.39 -13.39
C TRP A 32 -2.69 -13.44 -12.48
N LYS A 33 -4.02 -13.44 -12.55
CA LYS A 33 -4.87 -12.46 -11.85
C LYS A 33 -4.64 -12.48 -10.34
N THR A 34 -4.64 -13.66 -9.73
CA THR A 34 -4.43 -13.81 -8.28
C THR A 34 -3.03 -13.37 -7.87
N LYS A 35 -1.99 -13.77 -8.61
CA LYS A 35 -0.60 -13.34 -8.37
C LYS A 35 -0.47 -11.81 -8.46
N ARG A 36 -1.02 -11.20 -9.52
CA ARG A 36 -1.00 -9.74 -9.71
C ARG A 36 -1.75 -9.01 -8.60
N ILE A 37 -2.92 -9.49 -8.19
CA ILE A 37 -3.70 -8.89 -7.09
C ILE A 37 -2.90 -8.96 -5.78
N LEU A 38 -2.34 -10.12 -5.44
CA LEU A 38 -1.55 -10.30 -4.23
C LEU A 38 -0.31 -9.42 -4.22
N PHE A 39 0.45 -9.38 -5.33
CA PHE A 39 1.61 -8.50 -5.47
C PHE A 39 1.24 -7.03 -5.27
N ARG A 40 0.16 -6.57 -5.92
CA ARG A 40 -0.32 -5.19 -5.80
C ARG A 40 -0.76 -4.84 -4.39
N ASP A 41 -1.34 -5.79 -3.65
CA ASP A 41 -1.69 -5.59 -2.24
C ASP A 41 -0.42 -5.44 -1.39
N GLN A 42 0.54 -6.34 -1.55
CA GLN A 42 1.80 -6.36 -0.77
C GLN A 42 2.65 -5.10 -0.99
N VAL A 43 2.72 -4.60 -2.23
CA VAL A 43 3.47 -3.37 -2.58
C VAL A 43 2.96 -2.13 -1.81
N ARG A 44 1.68 -2.09 -1.46
CA ARG A 44 1.05 -0.87 -0.94
C ARG A 44 1.61 -0.41 0.39
N CYS A 45 2.05 -1.31 1.27
CA CYS A 45 2.61 -0.93 2.57
C CYS A 45 3.85 -0.03 2.44
N ILE A 46 4.74 -0.33 1.47
CA ILE A 46 5.93 0.49 1.22
C ILE A 46 5.62 1.66 0.29
N ALA A 47 4.77 1.45 -0.72
CA ALA A 47 4.40 2.54 -1.62
C ALA A 47 3.67 3.68 -0.89
N SER A 48 2.76 3.37 0.04
CA SER A 48 2.06 4.40 0.81
C SER A 48 3.02 5.15 1.74
N LEU A 49 3.91 4.45 2.45
CA LEU A 49 4.96 5.06 3.27
C LEU A 49 5.90 5.97 2.44
N TYR A 50 6.29 5.52 1.25
CA TYR A 50 7.11 6.31 0.33
C TYR A 50 6.38 7.60 -0.08
N THR A 51 5.10 7.51 -0.45
CA THR A 51 4.31 8.69 -0.84
C THR A 51 4.05 9.64 0.31
N GLU A 52 3.88 9.13 1.54
CA GLU A 52 3.75 9.95 2.75
C GLU A 52 5.01 10.78 2.98
N LEU A 53 6.18 10.13 2.92
CA LEU A 53 7.48 10.78 3.12
C LEU A 53 7.88 11.73 1.98
N LEU A 54 7.38 11.48 0.77
CA LEU A 54 7.54 12.38 -0.37
C LEU A 54 6.71 13.65 -0.20
N GLY A 55 5.49 13.51 0.31
CA GLY A 55 4.55 14.62 0.45
C GLY A 55 4.22 15.26 -0.90
N ARG A 56 4.10 16.59 -0.92
CA ARG A 56 3.88 17.34 -2.16
C ARG A 56 5.21 17.47 -2.91
N PHE A 57 5.24 17.00 -4.14
CA PHE A 57 6.39 17.07 -5.02
C PHE A 57 5.97 17.64 -6.39
N PRO A 58 6.76 18.54 -7.00
CA PRO A 58 6.45 19.05 -8.34
C PRO A 58 6.66 17.93 -9.37
N THR A 59 5.57 17.48 -9.98
CA THR A 59 5.57 16.42 -11.00
C THR A 59 5.12 16.95 -12.36
N GLU A 60 5.64 18.11 -12.78
CA GLU A 60 5.32 18.63 -14.13
C GLU A 60 5.56 17.54 -15.19
N GLY A 61 4.55 17.27 -16.01
CA GLY A 61 4.58 16.19 -17.00
C GLY A 61 3.98 14.85 -16.55
N THR A 62 3.70 14.63 -15.25
CA THR A 62 3.07 13.40 -14.77
C THR A 62 2.17 13.58 -13.55
N LYS A 63 1.05 12.86 -13.54
CA LYS A 63 0.10 12.76 -12.43
C LYS A 63 0.24 11.44 -11.69
N LYS A 64 0.85 10.43 -12.32
CA LYS A 64 1.01 9.09 -11.75
C LYS A 64 2.18 8.37 -12.42
N LEU A 65 3.07 7.84 -11.58
CA LEU A 65 4.10 6.90 -12.00
C LEU A 65 3.61 5.46 -11.81
N ILE A 66 3.68 4.66 -12.88
CA ILE A 66 3.39 3.24 -12.90
C ILE A 66 4.72 2.53 -13.13
N ILE A 67 5.17 1.82 -12.10
CA ILE A 67 6.38 1.01 -12.16
C ILE A 67 5.96 -0.41 -12.54
N ASN A 68 6.15 -0.77 -13.80
CA ASN A 68 5.86 -2.08 -14.36
C ASN A 68 7.03 -3.03 -14.08
N CYS A 69 6.75 -4.12 -13.36
CA CYS A 69 7.75 -5.12 -12.98
C CYS A 69 7.71 -6.28 -13.99
N VAL A 70 8.82 -6.53 -14.68
CA VAL A 70 8.93 -7.54 -15.75
C VAL A 70 10.24 -8.32 -15.66
N GLU A 71 10.27 -9.56 -16.15
CA GLU A 71 11.50 -10.39 -16.14
C GLU A 71 12.61 -9.79 -17.02
N HIS A 72 12.22 -9.22 -18.17
CA HIS A 72 13.12 -8.63 -19.17
C HIS A 72 12.54 -7.29 -19.64
N PRO A 73 12.95 -6.15 -19.06
CA PRO A 73 12.53 -4.84 -19.57
C PRO A 73 13.08 -4.62 -20.98
N GLU A 74 12.23 -4.16 -21.90
CA GLU A 74 12.67 -3.71 -23.23
C GLU A 74 13.47 -2.40 -23.13
N ASP A 75 14.17 -2.02 -24.21
CA ASP A 75 14.98 -0.80 -24.29
C ASP A 75 14.16 0.50 -24.10
N LYS A 76 12.82 0.44 -24.19
CA LYS A 76 11.95 1.56 -23.85
C LYS A 76 11.80 1.67 -22.34
N ILE A 77 12.60 2.56 -21.78
CA ILE A 77 12.71 2.78 -20.34
C ILE A 77 11.50 3.54 -19.76
N LEU A 78 10.84 4.38 -20.56
CA LEU A 78 9.74 5.25 -20.10
C LEU A 78 8.75 5.60 -21.22
N THR A 79 7.45 5.65 -20.91
CA THR A 79 6.41 6.20 -21.79
C THR A 79 5.46 7.07 -20.98
N THR A 80 5.05 8.22 -21.53
CA THR A 80 4.05 9.09 -20.88
C THR A 80 2.85 9.28 -21.79
N SER A 81 1.65 8.96 -21.29
CA SER A 81 0.38 9.21 -21.98
C SER A 81 -0.65 9.73 -20.99
N ASP A 82 -1.36 10.81 -21.33
CA ASP A 82 -2.42 11.41 -20.50
C ASP A 82 -2.00 11.76 -19.05
N GLY A 83 -0.70 12.04 -18.84
CA GLY A 83 -0.13 12.28 -17.52
C GLY A 83 0.09 11.01 -16.69
N PHE A 84 0.04 9.83 -17.30
CA PHE A 84 0.50 8.58 -16.70
C PHE A 84 1.86 8.25 -17.29
N THR A 85 2.86 8.16 -16.42
CA THR A 85 4.21 7.75 -16.79
C THR A 85 4.38 6.29 -16.41
N GLU A 86 4.76 5.48 -17.38
CA GLU A 86 5.13 4.09 -17.20
C GLU A 86 6.64 3.95 -17.26
N VAL A 87 7.20 3.20 -16.32
CA VAL A 87 8.61 2.80 -16.30
C VAL A 87 8.69 1.31 -16.09
N TRP A 88 9.69 0.65 -16.67
CA TRP A 88 9.87 -0.79 -16.58
C TRP A 88 11.10 -1.10 -15.74
N VAL A 89 10.91 -1.93 -14.71
CA VAL A 89 11.97 -2.37 -13.81
C VAL A 89 12.04 -3.89 -13.82
N GLN A 90 13.26 -4.42 -13.72
CA GLN A 90 13.45 -5.86 -13.75
C GLN A 90 13.02 -6.49 -12.42
N LEU A 91 12.18 -7.53 -12.48
CA LEU A 91 11.77 -8.32 -11.32
C LEU A 91 11.49 -9.77 -11.73
N ASP A 92 12.17 -10.71 -11.09
CA ASP A 92 11.74 -12.11 -11.07
C ASP A 92 10.60 -12.26 -10.06
N ILE A 93 9.38 -12.39 -10.58
CA ILE A 93 8.18 -12.47 -9.77
C ILE A 93 8.06 -13.80 -9.02
N ASP A 94 8.58 -14.90 -9.58
CA ASP A 94 8.48 -16.20 -8.93
C ASP A 94 9.46 -16.24 -7.75
N SER A 95 10.68 -15.69 -7.91
CA SER A 95 11.62 -15.48 -6.79
C SER A 95 11.05 -14.54 -5.73
N TYR A 96 10.36 -13.46 -6.12
CA TYR A 96 9.69 -12.55 -5.17
C TYR A 96 8.73 -13.30 -4.25
N PHE A 97 7.93 -14.23 -4.77
CA PHE A 97 6.94 -14.94 -3.95
C PHE A 97 7.55 -15.91 -2.93
N LEU A 98 8.79 -16.36 -3.15
CA LEU A 98 9.54 -17.21 -2.21
C LEU A 98 10.15 -16.44 -1.03
N LEU A 99 10.21 -15.10 -1.11
CA LEU A 99 10.77 -14.25 -0.06
C LEU A 99 9.86 -14.15 1.18
N SER A 100 10.47 -13.94 2.35
CA SER A 100 9.75 -13.55 3.57
C SER A 100 9.14 -12.15 3.45
N GLY A 101 8.23 -11.81 4.39
CA GLY A 101 7.59 -10.49 4.40
C GLY A 101 8.59 -9.33 4.46
N ASP A 102 9.62 -9.45 5.29
CA ASP A 102 10.65 -8.42 5.44
C ASP A 102 11.55 -8.29 4.20
N GLU A 103 11.91 -9.41 3.58
CA GLU A 103 12.67 -9.42 2.33
C GLU A 103 11.87 -8.82 1.18
N LYS A 104 10.57 -9.12 1.10
CA LYS A 104 9.67 -8.49 0.13
C LYS A 104 9.62 -6.98 0.31
N LYS A 105 9.50 -6.46 1.54
CA LYS A 105 9.50 -5.01 1.82
C LYS A 105 10.79 -4.32 1.32
N LYS A 106 11.93 -4.94 1.54
CA LYS A 106 13.24 -4.47 1.05
C LYS A 106 13.27 -4.39 -0.47
N LEU A 107 12.91 -5.49 -1.13
CA LEU A 107 12.88 -5.58 -2.59
C LEU A 107 11.86 -4.60 -3.20
N ILE A 108 10.69 -4.43 -2.59
CA ILE A 108 9.69 -3.44 -3.02
C ILE A 108 10.29 -2.03 -2.96
N LEU A 109 10.96 -1.65 -1.85
CA LEU A 109 11.57 -0.33 -1.74
C LEU A 109 12.64 -0.11 -2.82
N GLU A 110 13.48 -1.11 -3.06
CA GLU A 110 14.50 -1.08 -4.11
C GLU A 110 13.88 -0.84 -5.49
N LYS A 111 12.83 -1.59 -5.83
CA LYS A 111 12.16 -1.47 -7.14
C LYS A 111 11.36 -0.18 -7.30
N ILE A 112 10.76 0.33 -6.22
CA ILE A 112 10.15 1.67 -6.21
C ILE A 112 11.23 2.72 -6.49
N HIS A 113 12.35 2.64 -5.78
CA HIS A 113 13.43 3.60 -5.91
C HIS A 113 14.07 3.57 -7.30
N GLU A 114 14.32 2.38 -7.84
CA GLU A 114 14.78 2.17 -9.23
C GLU A 114 13.84 2.87 -10.22
N GLY A 115 12.53 2.58 -10.17
CA GLY A 115 11.56 3.18 -11.09
C GLY A 115 11.43 4.69 -10.94
N VAL A 116 11.49 5.21 -9.72
CA VAL A 116 11.47 6.67 -9.47
C VAL A 116 12.73 7.34 -10.00
N LEU A 117 13.91 6.72 -9.90
CA LEU A 117 15.15 7.28 -10.45
C LEU A 117 15.17 7.29 -11.98
N LEU A 118 14.52 6.32 -12.64
CA LEU A 118 14.32 6.34 -14.09
C LEU A 118 13.46 7.55 -14.50
N ALA A 119 12.33 7.76 -13.82
CA ALA A 119 11.48 8.94 -14.07
C ALA A 119 12.21 10.26 -13.74
N ALA A 120 12.98 10.28 -12.65
CA ALA A 120 13.75 11.46 -12.25
C ALA A 120 14.80 11.84 -13.29
N HIS A 121 15.43 10.87 -13.94
CA HIS A 121 16.35 11.12 -15.04
C HIS A 121 15.65 11.78 -16.23
N GLU A 122 14.49 11.24 -16.64
CA GLU A 122 13.73 11.76 -17.78
C GLU A 122 13.19 13.18 -17.55
N TYR A 123 12.62 13.43 -16.37
CA TYR A 123 12.03 14.74 -16.03
C TYR A 123 13.00 15.71 -15.36
N ALA A 124 14.30 15.36 -15.30
CA ALA A 124 15.33 16.14 -14.61
C ALA A 124 14.98 16.50 -13.15
N TRP A 125 14.35 15.58 -12.42
CA TRP A 125 14.08 15.76 -10.99
C TRP A 125 15.34 15.55 -10.15
N GLY A 126 15.46 16.32 -9.06
CA GLY A 126 16.53 16.12 -8.07
C GLY A 126 16.43 14.75 -7.40
N LYS A 127 17.51 13.95 -7.47
CA LYS A 127 17.55 12.59 -6.93
C LYS A 127 17.70 12.56 -5.40
N GLU A 128 18.16 13.65 -4.81
CA GLU A 128 18.45 13.80 -3.39
C GLU A 128 17.21 13.54 -2.53
N THR A 129 16.04 14.03 -2.97
CA THR A 129 14.77 13.80 -2.27
C THR A 129 14.43 12.32 -2.20
N PHE A 130 14.59 11.59 -3.31
CA PHE A 130 14.27 10.16 -3.40
C PHE A 130 15.26 9.30 -2.62
N ASN A 131 16.55 9.66 -2.62
CA ASN A 131 17.59 9.01 -1.83
C ASN A 131 17.31 9.17 -0.32
N ARG A 132 16.95 10.39 0.11
CA ARG A 132 16.57 10.67 1.50
C ARG A 132 15.37 9.85 1.94
N ILE A 133 14.34 9.72 1.09
CA ILE A 133 13.14 8.92 1.40
C ILE A 133 13.51 7.44 1.56
N LYS A 134 14.32 6.88 0.66
CA LYS A 134 14.80 5.49 0.78
C LYS A 134 15.52 5.27 2.11
N ALA A 135 16.47 6.14 2.47
CA ALA A 135 17.21 6.05 3.71
C ALA A 135 16.31 6.18 4.96
N GLU A 136 15.28 7.03 4.91
CA GLU A 136 14.31 7.18 6.00
C GLU A 136 13.46 5.91 6.19
N ILE A 137 13.02 5.26 5.09
CA ILE A 137 12.27 4.00 5.18
C ILE A 137 13.14 2.88 5.76
N GLU A 138 14.40 2.82 5.34
CA GLU A 138 15.40 1.89 5.91
C GLU A 138 15.61 2.14 7.40
N ALA A 139 15.76 3.41 7.82
CA ALA A 139 15.92 3.79 9.23
C ALA A 139 14.69 3.44 10.09
N ARG A 140 13.50 3.44 9.49
CA ARG A 140 12.25 2.99 10.13
C ARG A 140 12.06 1.48 10.13
N ASN A 141 13.03 0.70 9.64
CA ASN A 141 12.89 -0.75 9.46
C ASN A 141 11.64 -1.12 8.66
N TYR A 142 11.29 -0.33 7.63
CA TYR A 142 10.14 -0.60 6.75
C TYR A 142 8.78 -0.62 7.47
N VAL A 143 8.69 -0.03 8.67
CA VAL A 143 7.47 0.05 9.47
C VAL A 143 6.59 1.19 8.96
N ASN A 144 5.37 0.86 8.57
CA ASN A 144 4.33 1.82 8.20
C ASN A 144 3.21 1.82 9.23
N GLU A 145 3.35 2.71 10.21
CA GLU A 145 2.42 2.88 11.32
C GLU A 145 2.05 4.35 11.47
N TYR A 146 0.77 4.62 11.67
CA TYR A 146 0.28 5.99 11.80
C TYR A 146 -1.01 6.08 12.61
N VAL A 147 -1.28 7.28 13.14
CA VAL A 147 -2.56 7.60 13.78
C VAL A 147 -3.48 8.21 12.72
N TRP A 148 -4.53 7.49 12.34
CA TRP A 148 -5.51 7.96 11.35
C TRP A 148 -6.34 9.13 11.87
N LYS A 149 -6.89 8.99 13.08
CA LYS A 149 -7.73 10.01 13.73
C LYS A 149 -7.48 10.00 15.24
N ARG A 150 -7.61 11.18 15.85
CA ARG A 150 -7.51 11.38 17.30
C ARG A 150 -8.62 12.29 17.78
N LYS A 151 -9.20 11.99 18.95
CA LYS A 151 -10.24 12.82 19.56
C LYS A 151 -10.22 12.76 21.08
N ALA A 152 -10.29 13.91 21.74
CA ALA A 152 -10.42 13.99 23.19
C ALA A 152 -11.84 13.59 23.64
N SER A 153 -11.95 13.00 24.83
CA SER A 153 -13.25 12.77 25.50
C SER A 153 -13.97 14.10 25.77
N PRO A 154 -15.29 14.09 25.96
CA PRO A 154 -16.06 15.29 26.30
C PRO A 154 -15.54 15.98 27.57
N ASP A 155 -15.23 15.23 28.63
CA ASP A 155 -14.58 15.75 29.85
C ASP A 155 -13.08 16.09 29.69
N ARG A 156 -12.50 15.82 28.50
CA ARG A 156 -11.11 16.07 28.11
C ARG A 156 -10.05 15.36 28.95
N LYS A 157 -10.40 14.33 29.74
CA LYS A 157 -9.42 13.54 30.51
C LYS A 157 -8.77 12.44 29.69
N LEU A 158 -9.46 11.94 28.66
CA LEU A 158 -8.99 10.87 27.78
C LEU A 158 -8.80 11.38 26.35
N ALA A 159 -8.02 10.61 25.59
CA ALA A 159 -7.90 10.74 24.15
C ALA A 159 -8.03 9.36 23.51
N ALA A 160 -8.84 9.27 22.46
CA ALA A 160 -8.95 8.09 21.64
C ALA A 160 -8.18 8.31 20.34
N GLU A 161 -7.50 7.26 19.87
CA GLU A 161 -6.71 7.23 18.64
C GLU A 161 -7.08 5.99 17.84
N VAL A 162 -7.31 6.15 16.54
CA VAL A 162 -7.34 5.04 15.59
C VAL A 162 -5.91 4.85 15.12
N PHE A 163 -5.23 3.86 15.68
CA PHE A 163 -3.86 3.50 15.32
C PHE A 163 -3.87 2.44 14.22
N CYS A 164 -3.10 2.67 13.17
CA CYS A 164 -3.09 1.85 11.96
C CYS A 164 -1.70 1.28 11.73
N VAL A 165 -1.66 0.00 11.32
CA VAL A 165 -0.46 -0.69 10.85
C VAL A 165 -0.75 -1.17 9.44
N HIS A 166 -0.02 -0.65 8.45
CA HIS A 166 -0.11 -1.09 7.06
C HIS A 166 1.04 -2.04 6.78
N ASP A 167 0.78 -3.33 6.94
CA ASP A 167 1.77 -4.38 6.73
C ASP A 167 1.59 -5.06 5.36
N ILE A 168 2.53 -5.94 5.02
CA ILE A 168 2.60 -6.61 3.72
C ILE A 168 1.43 -7.54 3.46
N ASP A 169 0.98 -8.29 4.47
CA ASP A 169 -0.11 -9.26 4.31
C ASP A 169 -1.47 -8.67 4.70
N HIS A 170 -1.47 -7.75 5.67
CA HIS A 170 -2.69 -7.19 6.24
C HIS A 170 -2.53 -5.73 6.64
N PHE A 171 -3.61 -4.97 6.48
CA PHE A 171 -3.83 -3.74 7.20
C PHE A 171 -4.56 -4.02 8.51
N THR A 172 -4.11 -3.42 9.61
CA THR A 172 -4.81 -3.48 10.89
C THR A 172 -5.12 -2.09 11.42
N ALA A 173 -6.27 -1.96 12.07
CA ALA A 173 -6.61 -0.76 12.84
C ALA A 173 -7.00 -1.16 14.26
N SER A 174 -6.49 -0.40 15.23
CA SER A 174 -6.80 -0.54 16.64
C SER A 174 -7.35 0.79 17.18
N LEU A 175 -8.36 0.69 18.03
CA LEU A 175 -8.85 1.83 18.80
C LEU A 175 -8.17 1.83 20.15
N THR A 176 -7.34 2.85 20.39
CA THR A 176 -6.55 3.02 21.61
C THR A 176 -7.05 4.22 22.39
N ILE A 177 -7.35 4.02 23.66
CA ILE A 177 -7.70 5.05 24.64
C ILE A 177 -6.48 5.31 25.51
N LYS A 178 -6.12 6.59 25.64
CA LYS A 178 -5.01 7.07 26.46
C LYS A 178 -5.48 8.12 27.45
N GLU A 179 -4.89 8.14 28.63
CA GLU A 179 -5.01 9.28 29.53
C GLU A 179 -4.32 10.51 28.91
N LYS A 180 -4.99 11.66 28.90
CA LYS A 180 -4.47 12.86 28.24
C LYS A 180 -3.28 13.49 28.97
N LYS A 181 -3.24 13.38 30.30
CA LYS A 181 -2.17 13.97 31.13
C LYS A 181 -0.88 13.16 31.08
N SER A 182 -0.98 11.84 31.27
CA SER A 182 0.16 10.94 31.36
C SER A 182 0.58 10.37 30.01
N GLY A 183 -0.35 10.29 29.04
CA GLY A 183 -0.15 9.58 27.79
C GLY A 183 -0.27 8.05 27.93
N ASN A 184 -0.52 7.55 29.14
CA ASN A 184 -0.60 6.12 29.41
C ASN A 184 -1.76 5.49 28.64
N ILE A 185 -1.49 4.32 28.05
CA ILE A 185 -2.52 3.53 27.39
C ILE A 185 -3.43 2.95 28.47
N VAL A 186 -4.70 3.35 28.42
CA VAL A 186 -5.77 2.78 29.24
C VAL A 186 -6.25 1.48 28.62
N LYS A 187 -6.50 1.50 27.31
CA LYS A 187 -7.06 0.35 26.59
C LYS A 187 -6.70 0.40 25.11
N THR A 188 -6.41 -0.76 24.54
CA THR A 188 -6.28 -0.95 23.09
C THR A 188 -7.15 -2.12 22.67
N LYS A 189 -7.94 -1.94 21.60
CA LYS A 189 -8.70 -3.02 20.98
C LYS A 189 -8.45 -3.02 19.48
N LYS A 190 -8.01 -4.15 18.91
CA LYS A 190 -8.01 -4.35 17.46
C LYS A 190 -9.45 -4.32 16.97
N VAL A 191 -9.76 -3.42 16.05
CA VAL A 191 -11.08 -3.24 15.48
C VAL A 191 -11.16 -3.67 14.01
N LEU A 192 -10.03 -3.73 13.31
CA LEU A 192 -9.99 -4.16 11.91
C LEU A 192 -8.74 -4.98 11.62
N GLN A 193 -8.93 -6.00 10.79
CA GLN A 193 -7.87 -6.65 10.03
C GLN A 193 -8.44 -6.91 8.63
N GLU A 194 -7.78 -6.39 7.61
CA GLU A 194 -8.26 -6.41 6.23
C GLU A 194 -7.09 -6.54 5.25
N ARG A 195 -7.39 -6.82 3.98
CA ARG A 195 -6.43 -6.71 2.88
C ARG A 195 -5.70 -5.35 2.91
N PRO A 196 -4.40 -5.28 2.61
CA PRO A 196 -3.58 -4.07 2.71
C PRO A 196 -3.80 -3.13 1.52
N HIS A 197 -5.05 -2.92 1.15
CA HIS A 197 -5.47 -2.13 0.00
C HIS A 197 -6.30 -0.93 0.46
N GLU A 198 -5.81 0.30 0.22
CA GLU A 198 -6.40 1.54 0.75
C GLU A 198 -7.87 1.69 0.37
N LEU A 199 -8.21 1.45 -0.90
CA LEU A 199 -9.61 1.52 -1.36
C LEU A 199 -10.55 0.53 -0.65
N ILE A 200 -10.01 -0.55 -0.08
CA ILE A 200 -10.78 -1.54 0.69
C ILE A 200 -10.85 -1.08 2.15
N PHE A 201 -9.71 -0.90 2.82
CA PHE A 201 -9.73 -0.69 4.27
C PHE A 201 -10.25 0.71 4.68
N VAL A 202 -10.09 1.74 3.83
CA VAL A 202 -10.52 3.12 4.16
C VAL A 202 -12.02 3.21 4.44
N GLN A 203 -12.80 2.29 3.86
CA GLN A 203 -14.24 2.24 4.02
C GLN A 203 -14.67 1.92 5.46
N TYR A 204 -13.75 1.35 6.27
CA TYR A 204 -13.96 1.04 7.68
C TYR A 204 -13.40 2.11 8.64
N LEU A 205 -12.58 3.05 8.13
CA LEU A 205 -11.89 4.08 8.91
C LEU A 205 -12.71 5.37 9.05
N GLY A 206 -13.98 5.24 9.45
CA GLY A 206 -14.96 6.31 9.55
C GLY A 206 -14.66 7.43 10.58
N ASP A 207 -15.69 8.01 11.16
CA ASP A 207 -15.57 9.08 12.14
C ASP A 207 -15.39 8.57 13.56
N LEU A 208 -14.34 9.06 14.21
CA LEU A 208 -14.10 8.81 15.62
C LEU A 208 -15.03 9.68 16.47
N LYS A 209 -15.90 9.07 17.26
CA LYS A 209 -16.88 9.77 18.11
C LYS A 209 -16.91 9.15 19.51
N TRP A 210 -16.87 10.02 20.51
CA TRP A 210 -17.18 9.67 21.88
C TRP A 210 -18.70 9.66 22.06
N VAL A 211 -19.23 8.57 22.61
CA VAL A 211 -20.65 8.40 22.98
C VAL A 211 -20.90 8.88 24.41
N SER A 212 -19.89 8.73 25.26
CA SER A 212 -19.84 9.20 26.65
C SER A 212 -18.41 9.64 26.98
N ASP A 213 -18.13 9.97 28.23
CA ASP A 213 -16.75 10.22 28.69
C ASP A 213 -15.86 8.98 28.66
N ARG A 214 -16.43 7.77 28.57
CA ARG A 214 -15.72 6.48 28.68
C ARG A 214 -15.90 5.55 27.48
N THR A 215 -16.80 5.88 26.57
CA THR A 215 -17.15 5.05 25.43
C THR A 215 -16.86 5.78 24.13
N VAL A 216 -16.09 5.16 23.26
CA VAL A 216 -15.71 5.70 21.96
C VAL A 216 -15.95 4.67 20.86
N GLY A 217 -16.35 5.15 19.68
CA GLY A 217 -16.57 4.31 18.52
C GLY A 217 -16.15 4.96 17.21
N ILE A 218 -16.05 4.12 16.18
CA ILE A 218 -15.86 4.52 14.79
C ILE A 218 -17.21 4.40 14.10
N TYR A 219 -17.66 5.49 13.47
CA TYR A 219 -18.98 5.62 12.87
C TYR A 219 -18.90 5.90 11.38
N ARG A 220 -19.85 5.37 10.61
CA ARG A 220 -20.08 5.78 9.22
C ARG A 220 -21.57 5.99 9.02
N GLU A 221 -21.94 7.15 8.47
CA GLU A 221 -23.35 7.52 8.25
C GLU A 221 -24.22 7.29 9.50
N ASN A 222 -23.69 7.69 10.66
CA ASN A 222 -24.31 7.50 11.99
C ASN A 222 -24.52 6.05 12.47
N LYS A 223 -24.05 5.05 11.72
CA LYS A 223 -23.98 3.65 12.19
C LYS A 223 -22.62 3.40 12.83
N ALA A 224 -22.62 2.82 14.03
CA ALA A 224 -21.39 2.37 14.68
C ALA A 224 -20.82 1.16 13.91
N ILE A 225 -19.58 1.27 13.45
CA ILE A 225 -18.83 0.15 12.89
C ILE A 225 -18.18 -0.62 14.05
N TRP A 226 -17.58 0.12 14.98
CA TRP A 226 -16.85 -0.43 16.12
C TRP A 226 -17.06 0.43 17.36
N MET A 227 -17.06 -0.19 18.54
CA MET A 227 -17.12 0.49 19.84
C MET A 227 -16.15 -0.12 20.84
N VAL A 228 -15.59 0.73 21.69
CA VAL A 228 -14.72 0.39 22.83
C VAL A 228 -15.15 1.23 24.04
N GLU A 229 -15.33 0.54 25.15
CA GLU A 229 -15.61 1.13 26.46
C GLU A 229 -14.39 0.93 27.37
N GLU A 230 -14.01 1.97 28.11
CA GLU A 230 -13.08 1.89 29.23
C GLU A 230 -13.77 1.12 30.38
N ILE A 231 -13.18 0.00 30.85
CA ILE A 231 -13.70 -0.75 32.00
C ILE A 231 -13.25 -0.03 33.27
#